data_AF-A0A497SA77-F1
#
_entry.id   AF-A0A497SA77-F1
#
_cell.length_a   1.000
_cell.length_b   1.000
_cell.length_c   1.000
_cell.angle_alpha   90.00
_cell.angle_beta   90.00
_cell.angle_gamma   90.00
#
_symmetry.space_group_name_H-M   'P 1'
#
loop_
_entity.id
_entity.type
_entity.pdbx_description
1 polymer ?
#
loop_
_entity_poly.entity_id
_entity_poly.type
_entity_poly.pdbx_seq_one_letter_code
_entity_poly.pdbx_strand_id
1 'polypeptide(L)'
;NGIFIAHGPDIAVGKEIANARITDIAPTVLHMFSLPIPDDMDGKVLDIFRKGSGPGKRKPARYKAEKHAGERTHKGTGDEEKMKQRLKELGYM
;
A
#
# COMPACT_ATOMS: atom_id res chain seq x y z
N ASN A 1 -3.00 0.03 15.50
CA ASN A 1 -2.87 -1.43 15.71
C ASN A 1 -3.86 -2.14 14.81
N GLY A 2 -3.41 -3.12 14.04
CA GLY A 2 -4.23 -3.85 13.08
C GLY A 2 -3.86 -5.32 13.06
N ILE A 3 -4.68 -6.13 12.39
CA ILE A 3 -4.46 -7.57 12.23
C ILE A 3 -4.17 -7.83 10.76
N PHE A 4 -3.13 -8.62 10.48
CA PHE A 4 -2.84 -9.12 9.16
C PHE A 4 -2.79 -10.65 9.20
N ILE A 5 -3.53 -11.29 8.30
CA ILE A 5 -3.57 -12.75 8.12
C ILE A 5 -3.52 -13.01 6.62
N ALA A 6 -2.65 -13.93 6.21
CA ALA A 6 -2.58 -14.43 4.84
C ALA A 6 -2.72 -15.95 4.85
N HIS A 7 -3.52 -16.49 3.93
CA HIS A 7 -3.79 -17.92 3.81
C HIS A 7 -3.95 -18.29 2.35
N GLY A 8 -3.37 -19.41 1.94
CA GLY A 8 -3.50 -19.95 0.60
C GLY A 8 -2.39 -20.95 0.24
N PRO A 9 -2.49 -21.61 -0.93
CA PRO A 9 -1.54 -22.65 -1.35
C PRO A 9 -0.10 -22.13 -1.55
N ASP A 10 0.04 -20.84 -1.81
CA ASP A 10 1.33 -20.18 -2.04
C ASP A 10 1.90 -19.47 -0.81
N ILE A 11 1.18 -19.46 0.31
CA ILE A 11 1.57 -18.81 1.58
C ILE A 11 2.27 -19.83 2.49
N ALA A 12 3.32 -19.40 3.19
CA ALA A 12 4.04 -20.24 4.13
C ALA A 12 3.17 -20.53 5.37
N VAL A 13 3.08 -21.80 5.76
CA VAL A 13 2.33 -22.24 6.95
C VAL A 13 3.13 -21.95 8.22
N GLY A 14 2.45 -21.47 9.27
CA GLY A 14 3.05 -21.25 10.60
C GLY A 14 4.08 -20.12 10.63
N LYS A 15 4.12 -19.25 9.61
CA LYS A 15 5.06 -18.14 9.55
C LYS A 15 4.49 -16.92 10.28
N GLU A 16 5.14 -16.54 11.37
CA GLU A 16 4.91 -15.26 12.02
C GLU A 16 5.77 -14.18 11.36
N ILE A 17 5.20 -12.99 11.18
CA ILE A 17 5.90 -11.84 10.64
C ILE A 17 5.90 -10.70 11.66
N ALA A 18 7.11 -10.19 11.94
CA ALA A 18 7.29 -9.02 12.77
C ALA A 18 7.28 -7.74 11.92
N ASN A 19 6.76 -6.65 12.47
CA ASN A 19 6.86 -5.29 11.91
C ASN A 19 6.25 -5.11 10.50
N ALA A 20 5.19 -5.86 10.16
CA ALA A 20 4.43 -5.60 8.94
C ALA A 20 3.73 -4.23 9.04
N ARG A 21 3.88 -3.39 8.03
CA ARG A 21 3.17 -2.10 7.93
C ARG A 21 1.99 -2.24 6.97
N ILE A 22 0.96 -1.41 7.18
CA ILE A 22 -0.19 -1.37 6.26
C ILE A 22 0.22 -1.03 4.81
N THR A 23 1.30 -0.25 4.63
CA THR A 23 1.84 0.10 3.31
C THR A 23 2.51 -1.08 2.61
N ASP A 24 2.92 -2.12 3.33
CA ASP A 24 3.56 -3.32 2.76
C ASP A 24 2.53 -4.26 2.09
N ILE A 25 1.24 -4.10 2.39
CA ILE A 25 0.18 -5.00 1.90
C ILE A 25 0.03 -4.89 0.38
N ALA A 26 -0.13 -3.68 -0.14
CA ALA A 26 -0.33 -3.45 -1.56
C ALA A 26 0.83 -3.98 -2.45
N PRO A 27 2.12 -3.68 -2.19
CA PRO A 27 3.20 -4.26 -2.98
C PRO A 27 3.28 -5.78 -2.85
N THR A 28 2.91 -6.35 -1.69
CA THR A 28 2.84 -7.81 -1.51
C THR A 28 1.76 -8.46 -2.38
N VAL A 29 0.57 -7.83 -2.46
CA VAL A 29 -0.52 -8.32 -3.31
C VAL A 29 -0.16 -8.20 -4.79
N LEU A 30 0.41 -7.08 -5.24
CA LEU A 30 0.88 -6.93 -6.63
C LEU A 30 1.91 -8.03 -6.98
N HIS A 31 2.88 -8.24 -6.09
CA HIS A 31 3.85 -9.31 -6.25
C HIS A 31 3.20 -10.69 -6.29
N MET A 32 2.13 -10.94 -5.51
CA MET A 32 1.39 -12.21 -5.54
C MET A 32 0.73 -12.45 -6.90
N PHE A 33 0.22 -11.40 -7.55
CA PHE A 33 -0.44 -11.47 -8.86
C PHE A 33 0.49 -11.37 -10.07
N SER A 34 1.82 -11.37 -9.87
CA SER A 34 2.80 -11.23 -10.96
C SER A 34 2.80 -9.84 -11.60
N LEU A 35 2.28 -8.83 -10.90
CA LEU A 35 2.20 -7.46 -11.38
C LEU A 35 3.45 -6.69 -10.95
N PRO A 36 3.94 -5.75 -11.79
CA PRO A 36 5.06 -4.90 -11.43
C PRO A 36 4.65 -3.90 -10.34
N ILE A 37 5.57 -3.62 -9.43
CA ILE A 37 5.37 -2.70 -8.30
C ILE A 37 5.86 -1.31 -8.70
N PRO A 38 5.05 -0.26 -8.54
CA PRO A 38 5.51 1.11 -8.74
C PRO A 38 6.67 1.47 -7.80
N ASP A 39 7.69 2.16 -8.32
CA ASP A 39 8.87 2.57 -7.55
C ASP A 39 8.59 3.66 -6.50
N ASP A 40 7.45 4.35 -6.58
CA ASP A 40 7.00 5.37 -5.63
C ASP A 40 6.20 4.80 -4.45
N MET A 41 6.02 3.48 -4.36
CA MET A 41 5.42 2.85 -3.19
C MET A 41 6.42 2.72 -2.03
N ASP A 42 6.08 3.30 -0.87
CA ASP A 42 6.89 3.22 0.36
C ASP A 42 6.98 1.80 0.99
N GLY A 43 6.06 0.93 0.60
CA GLY A 43 5.95 -0.43 1.12
C GLY A 43 6.94 -1.41 0.49
N LYS A 44 7.20 -2.52 1.20
CA LYS A 44 7.97 -3.65 0.67
C LYS A 44 7.11 -4.90 0.55
N VAL A 45 7.53 -5.82 -0.33
CA VAL A 45 6.93 -7.17 -0.39
C VAL A 45 7.26 -7.91 0.90
N LEU A 46 6.23 -8.40 1.59
CA LEU A 46 6.36 -9.23 2.78
C LEU A 46 6.88 -10.61 2.39
N ASP A 47 7.82 -11.14 3.17
CA ASP A 47 8.32 -12.49 3.02
C ASP A 47 7.31 -13.48 3.64
N ILE A 48 6.18 -13.71 2.97
CA ILE A 48 5.09 -14.60 3.43
C ILE A 48 4.86 -15.81 2.52
N PHE A 49 5.55 -15.88 1.39
CA PHE A 49 5.32 -16.91 0.39
C PHE A 49 6.08 -18.19 0.72
N ARG A 50 5.46 -19.34 0.42
CA ARG A 50 6.08 -20.67 0.56
C ARG A 50 7.29 -20.78 -0.37
N LYS A 51 8.43 -21.24 0.16
CA LYS A 51 9.62 -21.55 -0.66
C LYS A 51 9.24 -22.57 -1.74
N GLY A 52 9.22 -22.14 -3.00
CA GLY A 52 8.85 -22.96 -4.13
C GLY A 52 7.51 -22.64 -4.80
N SER A 53 6.67 -21.81 -4.18
CA SER A 53 5.47 -21.27 -4.86
C SER A 53 5.86 -20.33 -6.01
N GLY A 54 4.92 -20.06 -6.91
CA GLY A 54 5.12 -19.09 -8.00
C GLY A 54 5.67 -17.75 -7.47
N PRO A 55 4.98 -17.09 -6.52
CA PRO A 55 5.45 -15.86 -5.89
C PRO A 55 6.75 -16.02 -5.08
N GLY A 56 6.98 -17.17 -4.43
CA GLY A 56 8.16 -17.41 -3.59
C GLY A 56 9.45 -17.68 -4.37
N LYS A 57 9.36 -18.04 -5.65
CA LYS A 57 10.53 -18.28 -6.53
C LYS A 57 11.00 -17.03 -7.28
N ARG A 58 10.11 -16.05 -7.47
CA ARG A 58 10.41 -14.86 -8.27
C ARG A 58 10.85 -13.68 -7.42
N LYS A 59 11.61 -12.78 -8.03
CA LYS A 59 11.89 -11.47 -7.46
C LYS A 59 10.75 -10.50 -7.79
N PRO A 60 10.46 -9.52 -6.92
CA PRO A 60 9.48 -8.48 -7.23
C PRO A 60 9.90 -7.66 -8.45
N ALA A 61 9.04 -7.61 -9.46
CA ALA A 61 9.21 -6.73 -10.61
C ALA A 61 8.88 -5.30 -10.20
N ARG A 62 9.62 -4.32 -10.73
CA ARG A 62 9.45 -2.90 -10.42
C ARG A 62 9.38 -2.07 -11.69
N TYR A 63 8.64 -0.97 -11.64
CA TYR A 63 8.57 -0.01 -12.74
C TYR A 63 8.56 1.43 -12.23
N LYS A 64 9.11 2.34 -13.04
CA LYS A 64 9.00 3.76 -12.79
C LYS A 64 7.57 4.20 -13.09
N ALA A 65 6.83 4.58 -12.06
CA ALA A 65 5.55 5.22 -12.26
C ALA A 65 5.78 6.55 -12.98
N GLU A 66 5.15 6.72 -14.14
CA GLU A 66 4.95 8.07 -14.64
C GLU A 66 4.04 8.78 -13.65
N LYS A 67 4.41 10.01 -13.27
CA LYS A 67 3.50 10.85 -12.51
C LYS A 67 2.33 11.15 -13.42
N HIS A 68 1.31 10.30 -13.37
CA HIS A 68 0.01 10.69 -13.82
C HIS A 68 -0.36 11.88 -12.94
N ALA A 69 -0.31 13.08 -13.53
CA ALA A 69 -1.09 14.21 -13.07
C ALA A 69 -2.58 13.84 -13.29
N GLY A 70 -3.02 12.76 -12.64
CA GLY A 70 -4.41 12.49 -12.44
C GLY A 70 -4.91 13.71 -11.70
N GLU A 71 -5.75 14.45 -12.41
CA GLU A 71 -6.50 15.61 -11.99
C GLU A 71 -6.88 15.53 -10.50
N ARG A 72 -5.98 15.98 -9.63
CA ARG A 72 -6.39 16.69 -8.44
C ARG A 72 -6.72 18.10 -8.91
N THR A 73 -7.80 18.21 -9.67
CA THR A 73 -8.64 19.41 -9.67
C THR A 73 -9.26 19.52 -8.28
N HIS A 74 -8.45 19.81 -7.26
CA HIS A 74 -8.91 20.64 -6.14
C HIS A 74 -9.11 22.04 -6.72
N LYS A 75 -10.20 22.16 -7.48
CA LYS A 75 -10.69 23.41 -8.02
C LYS A 75 -11.48 24.06 -6.90
N GLY A 76 -10.87 25.00 -6.18
CA GLY A 76 -11.64 25.95 -5.39
C GLY A 76 -10.92 26.50 -4.17
N THR A 77 -10.43 27.73 -4.30
CA THR A 77 -10.21 28.67 -3.19
C THR A 77 -11.41 28.78 -2.23
N GLY A 78 -12.61 28.32 -2.61
CA GLY A 78 -13.78 28.23 -1.74
C GLY A 78 -13.80 27.05 -0.75
N ASP A 79 -12.95 26.03 -0.91
CA ASP A 79 -12.87 24.91 0.03
C ASP A 79 -12.02 25.24 1.26
N GLU A 80 -11.03 26.12 1.12
CA GLU A 80 -10.19 26.56 2.24
C GLU A 80 -10.99 27.34 3.28
N GLU A 81 -11.89 28.24 2.85
CA GLU A 81 -12.73 29.00 3.77
C GLU A 81 -13.74 28.11 4.49
N LYS A 82 -14.33 27.11 3.81
CA LYS A 82 -15.19 26.11 4.47
C LYS A 82 -14.43 25.25 5.47
N MET A 83 -13.17 24.92 5.16
CA MET A 83 -12.31 24.14 6.04
C MET A 83 -11.91 24.96 7.27
N LYS A 84 -11.55 26.24 7.11
CA LYS A 84 -11.32 27.17 8.23
C LYS A 84 -12.56 27.35 9.10
N GLN A 85 -13.74 27.52 8.49
CA GLN A 85 -15.01 27.64 9.22
C GLN A 85 -15.26 26.41 10.11
N ARG A 86 -15.11 25.19 9.56
CA ARG A 86 -15.22 23.94 10.33
C ARG A 86 -14.19 23.82 11.45
N LEU A 87 -12.94 24.20 11.19
CA LEU A 87 -11.89 24.17 12.21
C LEU A 87 -12.20 25.13 13.38
N LYS A 88 -12.80 26.29 13.08
CA LYS A 88 -13.28 27.24 14.10
C LYS A 88 -14.46 26.69 14.91
N GLU A 89 -15.44 26.09 14.25
CA GLU A 89 -16.59 25.43 14.90
C GLU A 89 -16.16 24.28 15.83
N LEU A 90 -15.07 23.59 15.46
CA LEU A 90 -14.48 22.51 16.23
C LEU A 90 -13.47 22.97 17.30
N GLY A 91 -13.22 24.29 17.42
CA GLY A 91 -12.36 24.87 18.46
C GLY A 91 -10.85 24.73 18.25
N TYR A 92 -10.41 24.53 17.00
CA TYR A 92 -8.98 24.39 16.65
C TYR A 92 -8.28 25.71 16.27
N MET A 93 -9.01 26.84 16.28
CA MET A 93 -8.49 28.20 16.08
C MET A 93 -8.87 29.11 17.24
#